data_AF-A0A9W7HQS8-F1
#
_entry.id   AF-A0A9W7HQS8-F1
#
_cell.length_a   1.000
_cell.length_b   1.000
_cell.length_c   1.000
_cell.angle_alpha   90.00
_cell.angle_beta   90.00
_cell.angle_gamma   90.00
#
_symmetry.space_group_name_H-M   'P 1'
#
loop_
_entity.id
_entity.type
_entity.pdbx_description
1 polymer ?
#
loop_
_entity_poly.entity_id
_entity_poly.type
_entity_poly.pdbx_seq_one_letter_code
_entity_poly.pdbx_strand_id
1 'polypeptide(L)'
;MHSRNVSSIALKGSDHRRATNVTVRLDSQQKKLNLSILPTTIIGSFPQTVELRRVRREFKANKISEDDYVKAIKEEIKKVVDLQEELDIDVLVHGEPEVSRPFCFGHLQ
;
A
#
# COMPACT_ATOMS: atom_id res chain seq x y z
N MET A 1 -15.78 25.15 -12.36
CA MET A 1 -14.80 24.89 -13.43
C MET A 1 -14.91 23.42 -13.81
N HIS A 2 -15.44 23.13 -15.01
CA HIS A 2 -15.59 21.75 -15.48
C HIS A 2 -14.23 21.25 -15.99
N SER A 3 -13.63 20.30 -15.29
CA SER A 3 -12.41 19.63 -15.77
C SER A 3 -12.73 18.79 -17.00
N ARG A 4 -12.65 19.41 -18.19
CA ARG A 4 -12.85 18.79 -19.51
C ARG A 4 -11.60 18.05 -20.00
N ASN A 5 -10.94 17.25 -19.15
CA ASN A 5 -9.75 16.49 -19.53
C ASN A 5 -9.80 15.04 -19.04
N VAL A 6 -10.97 14.41 -19.12
CA VAL A 6 -11.06 12.96 -19.21
C VAL A 6 -11.44 12.67 -20.66
N SER A 7 -10.45 12.70 -21.58
CA SER A 7 -10.71 12.20 -22.92
C SER A 7 -11.05 10.72 -22.80
N SER A 8 -12.10 10.28 -23.50
CA SER A 8 -12.58 8.92 -23.44
C SER A 8 -11.51 7.96 -23.95
N ILE A 9 -10.66 7.46 -23.05
CA ILE A 9 -9.91 6.23 -23.29
C ILE A 9 -10.96 5.14 -23.51
N ALA A 10 -11.08 4.69 -24.76
CA ALA A 10 -12.08 3.70 -25.15
C ALA A 10 -11.73 2.37 -24.49
N LEU A 11 -12.55 1.96 -23.52
CA LEU A 11 -12.43 0.65 -22.88
C LEU A 11 -12.73 -0.44 -23.91
N LYS A 12 -11.82 -1.40 -24.05
CA LYS A 12 -12.05 -2.61 -24.83
C LYS A 12 -12.78 -3.64 -23.97
N GLY A 13 -13.59 -4.48 -24.59
CA GLY A 13 -14.29 -5.58 -23.92
C GLY A 13 -13.38 -6.65 -23.30
N SER A 14 -12.06 -6.50 -23.38
CA SER A 14 -11.05 -7.35 -22.73
C SER A 14 -10.41 -6.73 -21.50
N ASP A 15 -10.57 -5.42 -21.25
CA ASP A 15 -9.80 -4.69 -20.24
C ASP A 15 -10.11 -5.13 -18.80
N HIS A 16 -11.28 -5.74 -18.59
CA HIS A 16 -11.70 -6.32 -17.31
C HIS A 16 -11.21 -7.76 -17.12
N ARG A 17 -10.53 -8.36 -18.11
CA ARG A 17 -10.02 -9.74 -18.04
C ARG A 17 -8.50 -9.74 -18.02
N ARG A 18 -7.95 -10.58 -17.14
CA ARG A 18 -6.53 -10.93 -17.20
C ARG A 18 -6.28 -11.72 -18.49
N ALA A 19 -5.13 -11.48 -19.13
CA ALA A 19 -4.77 -12.13 -20.39
C ALA A 19 -4.60 -13.66 -20.28
N THR A 20 -4.29 -14.15 -19.09
CA THR A 20 -4.00 -15.57 -18.82
C THR A 20 -5.01 -16.19 -17.86
N ASN A 21 -5.31 -17.47 -18.10
CA ASN A 21 -6.17 -18.28 -17.25
C ASN A 21 -5.58 -18.45 -15.85
N VAL A 22 -6.44 -18.74 -14.88
CA VAL A 22 -6.06 -18.88 -13.46
C VAL A 22 -4.96 -19.93 -13.26
N THR A 23 -5.08 -21.10 -13.89
CA THR A 23 -4.10 -22.21 -13.76
C THR A 23 -2.69 -21.83 -14.16
N VAL A 24 -2.54 -21.16 -15.31
CA VAL A 24 -1.24 -20.68 -15.82
C VAL A 24 -0.65 -19.61 -14.89
N ARG A 25 -1.50 -18.73 -14.33
CA ARG A 25 -1.07 -17.70 -13.38
C ARG A 25 -0.63 -18.30 -12.06
N LEU A 26 -1.36 -19.27 -11.53
CA LEU A 26 -1.01 -19.94 -10.27
C LEU A 26 0.35 -20.62 -10.37
N ASP A 27 0.63 -21.38 -11.43
CA ASP A 27 1.94 -22.03 -11.61
C ASP A 27 3.08 -21.00 -11.71
N SER A 28 2.87 -19.91 -12.46
CA SER A 28 3.85 -18.83 -12.58
C SER A 28 4.07 -18.08 -11.26
N GLN A 29 3.02 -17.86 -10.48
CA GLN A 29 3.08 -17.19 -9.18
C GLN A 29 3.75 -18.07 -8.13
N GLN A 30 3.44 -19.36 -8.10
CA GLN A 30 4.05 -20.31 -7.19
C GLN A 30 5.56 -20.43 -7.44
N LYS A 31 5.98 -20.51 -8.71
CA LYS A 31 7.41 -20.52 -9.08
C LYS A 31 8.15 -19.24 -8.69
N LYS A 32 7.47 -18.09 -8.77
CA LYS A 32 8.07 -16.79 -8.48
C LYS A 32 8.15 -16.49 -6.98
N LEU A 33 7.07 -16.78 -6.24
CA LEU A 33 6.95 -16.45 -4.83
C LEU A 33 7.45 -17.57 -3.91
N ASN A 34 7.50 -18.81 -4.41
CA ASN A 34 7.99 -20.01 -3.71
C ASN A 34 7.44 -20.14 -2.28
N LEU A 35 6.14 -19.91 -2.14
CA LEU A 35 5.46 -19.90 -0.85
C LEU A 35 5.20 -21.33 -0.36
N SER A 36 5.18 -21.50 0.97
CA SER A 36 4.71 -22.73 1.61
C SER A 36 3.26 -23.05 1.23
N ILE A 37 2.81 -24.28 1.53
CA ILE A 37 1.45 -24.73 1.22
C ILE A 37 0.38 -23.98 2.04
N LEU A 38 0.76 -23.45 3.20
CA LEU A 38 -0.09 -22.60 4.05
C LEU A 38 0.65 -21.28 4.33
N PRO A 39 0.70 -20.35 3.36
CA PRO A 39 1.38 -19.08 3.56
C PRO A 39 0.56 -18.16 4.46
N THR A 40 1.27 -17.40 5.29
CA THR A 40 0.76 -16.44 6.24
C THR A 40 0.94 -15.02 5.71
N THR A 41 -0.07 -14.18 5.95
CA THR A 41 -0.03 -12.76 5.61
C THR A 41 -1.00 -11.99 6.49
N ILE A 42 -0.76 -10.69 6.63
CA ILE A 42 -1.65 -9.78 7.35
C ILE A 42 -2.43 -8.96 6.32
N ILE A 43 -3.69 -8.68 6.63
CA ILE A 43 -4.54 -7.84 5.80
C ILE A 43 -4.48 -6.40 6.29
N GLY A 44 -4.02 -5.49 5.43
CA GLY A 44 -4.26 -4.05 5.57
C GLY A 44 -3.28 -3.27 6.45
N SER A 45 -3.82 -2.34 7.23
CA SER A 45 -3.06 -1.32 7.98
C SER A 45 -2.61 -1.80 9.36
N PHE A 46 -1.46 -1.31 9.79
CA PHE A 46 -0.96 -1.51 11.15
C PHE A 46 -1.48 -0.41 12.11
N PRO A 47 -1.44 -0.64 13.44
CA PRO A 47 -1.88 0.35 14.41
C PRO A 47 -1.18 1.70 14.22
N GLN A 48 -1.96 2.75 13.99
CA GLN A 48 -1.41 4.10 13.81
C GLN A 48 -1.07 4.74 15.15
N THR A 49 0.23 4.93 15.39
CA THR A 49 0.80 5.55 16.60
C THR A 49 0.46 7.04 16.71
N VAL A 50 0.55 7.58 17.92
CA VAL A 50 0.24 9.00 18.21
C VAL A 50 1.24 9.91 17.50
N GLU A 51 2.49 9.47 17.45
CA GLU A 51 3.64 10.10 16.80
C GLU A 51 3.39 10.24 15.30
N LEU A 52 2.94 9.17 14.65
CA LEU A 52 2.63 9.16 13.23
C LEU A 52 1.47 10.11 12.89
N ARG A 53 0.43 10.13 13.73
CA ARG A 53 -0.69 11.09 13.59
C ARG A 53 -0.20 12.54 13.75
N ARG A 54 0.74 12.81 14.66
CA ARG A 54 1.35 14.14 14.85
C ARG A 54 2.15 14.54 13.61
N VAL A 55 3.05 13.68 13.14
CA VAL A 55 3.93 13.92 11.99
C VAL A 55 3.10 14.24 10.74
N ARG A 56 2.06 13.45 10.45
CA ARG A 56 1.15 13.72 9.32
C ARG A 56 0.43 15.07 9.46
N ARG A 57 -0.01 15.43 10.67
CA ARG A 57 -0.67 16.72 10.94
C ARG A 57 0.29 17.90 10.74
N GLU A 58 1.53 17.76 11.19
CA GLU A 58 2.56 18.78 11.04
C GLU A 58 2.99 18.93 9.57
N PHE A 59 3.08 17.83 8.83
CA PHE A 59 3.32 17.86 7.38
C PHE A 59 2.20 18.57 6.63
N LYS A 60 0.92 18.23 6.92
CA LYS A 60 -0.24 18.93 6.34
C LYS A 60 -0.29 20.42 6.68
N ALA A 61 0.30 20.81 7.81
CA ALA A 61 0.39 22.20 8.24
C ALA A 61 1.65 22.91 7.73
N ASN A 62 2.45 22.29 6.85
CA ASN A 62 3.73 22.78 6.33
C ASN A 62 4.74 23.14 7.44
N LYS A 63 4.70 22.44 8.57
CA LYS A 63 5.57 22.70 9.73
C LYS A 63 6.86 21.88 9.72
N ILE A 64 6.88 20.79 8.96
CA ILE A 64 8.05 19.92 8.77
C ILE A 64 8.35 19.78 7.28
N SER A 65 9.61 19.50 6.96
CA SER A 65 10.03 19.27 5.58
C SER A 65 9.47 17.95 5.05
N GLU A 66 9.40 17.83 3.71
CA GLU A 66 9.06 16.56 3.06
C GLU A 66 10.08 15.47 3.39
N ASP A 67 11.37 15.82 3.49
CA ASP A 67 12.42 14.88 3.85
C ASP A 67 12.24 14.32 5.27
N ASP A 68 11.89 15.17 6.23
CA ASP A 68 11.61 14.76 7.61
C ASP A 68 10.37 13.86 7.69
N TYR A 69 9.33 14.20 6.91
CA TYR A 69 8.13 13.38 6.79
C TYR A 69 8.45 12.00 6.21
N VAL A 70 9.13 11.94 5.06
CA VAL A 70 9.52 10.70 4.40
C VAL A 70 10.41 9.84 5.31
N LYS A 71 11.32 10.47 6.06
CA LYS A 71 12.16 9.76 7.03
C LYS A 71 11.32 9.10 8.12
N ALA A 72 10.39 9.85 8.74
CA ALA A 72 9.52 9.31 9.77
C ALA A 72 8.62 8.17 9.26
N ILE A 73 8.09 8.28 8.03
CA ILE A 73 7.32 7.20 7.39
C ILE A 73 8.20 5.96 7.16
N LYS A 74 9.41 6.12 6.64
CA LYS A 74 10.35 5.01 6.42
C LYS A 74 10.72 4.30 7.72
N GLU A 75 10.93 5.06 8.80
CA GLU A 75 11.20 4.49 10.13
C GLU A 75 10.04 3.64 10.63
N GLU A 76 8.79 4.07 10.41
CA GLU A 76 7.62 3.29 10.81
C GLU A 76 7.43 2.03 9.94
N ILE A 77 7.63 2.14 8.62
CA ILE A 77 7.62 0.97 7.71
C ILE A 77 8.67 -0.04 8.17
N LYS A 78 9.87 0.43 8.52
CA LYS A 78 10.93 -0.46 9.00
C LYS A 78 10.50 -1.23 10.25
N LYS A 79 9.95 -0.57 11.27
CA LYS A 79 9.47 -1.27 12.48
C LYS A 79 8.41 -2.32 12.16
N VAL A 80 7.49 -2.00 11.24
CA VAL A 80 6.42 -2.91 10.82
C VAL A 80 6.99 -4.11 10.06
N VAL A 81 8.00 -3.92 9.21
CA VAL A 81 8.71 -5.00 8.54
C VAL A 81 9.46 -5.86 9.54
N ASP A 82 10.28 -5.25 10.42
CA ASP A 82 11.05 -5.95 11.45
C ASP A 82 10.14 -6.83 12.33
N LEU A 83 8.96 -6.32 12.72
CA LEU A 83 7.98 -7.09 13.49
C LEU A 83 7.39 -8.27 12.71
N GLN A 84 7.12 -8.10 11.42
CA GLN A 84 6.57 -9.19 10.61
C GLN A 84 7.62 -10.28 10.32
N GLU A 85 8.89 -9.89 10.18
CA GLU A 85 10.01 -10.84 10.08
C GLU A 85 10.19 -11.62 11.38
N GLU A 86 10.07 -10.97 12.54
CA GLU A 86 10.10 -11.66 13.85
C GLU A 86 8.94 -12.67 14.01
N LEU A 87 7.78 -12.38 13.41
CA LEU A 87 6.60 -13.24 13.42
C LEU A 87 6.60 -14.32 12.32
N ASP A 88 7.67 -14.41 11.51
CA ASP A 88 7.83 -15.37 10.41
C ASP A 88 6.69 -15.32 9.37
N ILE A 89 6.29 -14.10 8.99
CA ILE A 89 5.20 -13.87 8.03
C ILE A 89 5.71 -14.00 6.59
N ASP A 90 5.05 -14.82 5.78
CA ASP A 90 5.50 -15.13 4.41
C ASP A 90 5.34 -13.96 3.42
N VAL A 91 4.26 -13.17 3.55
CA VAL A 91 3.99 -12.02 2.68
C VAL A 91 3.75 -10.77 3.52
N LEU A 92 4.72 -9.85 3.44
CA LEU A 92 4.78 -8.63 4.23
C LEU A 92 3.92 -7.52 3.65
N VAL A 93 3.40 -6.67 4.55
CA VAL A 93 2.71 -5.41 4.20
C VAL A 93 3.43 -4.22 4.84
N HIS A 94 3.38 -3.05 4.21
CA HIS A 94 4.04 -1.85 4.77
C HIS A 94 3.21 -1.15 5.87
N GLY A 95 1.95 -1.56 6.07
CA GLY A 95 1.07 -1.08 7.15
C GLY A 95 0.38 0.26 6.94
N GLU A 96 0.48 0.85 5.73
CA GLU A 96 -0.13 2.13 5.34
C GLU A 96 0.15 3.34 6.28
N PRO A 97 1.39 3.55 6.79
CA PRO A 97 1.71 4.64 7.70
C PRO A 97 1.65 6.04 7.06
N GLU A 98 1.42 6.15 5.77
CA GLU A 98 1.16 7.39 5.05
C GLU A 98 -0.34 7.72 4.92
N VAL A 99 -1.22 6.71 5.07
CA VAL A 99 -2.65 6.85 4.81
C VAL A 99 -3.43 7.16 6.08
N SER A 100 -4.18 8.26 6.09
CA SER A 100 -4.99 8.63 7.27
C SER A 100 -6.28 7.82 7.45
N ARG A 101 -6.84 7.30 6.36
CA ARG A 101 -8.05 6.47 6.33
C ARG A 101 -7.95 5.44 5.21
N PRO A 102 -8.20 4.15 5.48
CA PRO A 102 -8.01 3.05 4.52
C PRO A 102 -8.92 3.10 3.26
N PHE A 103 -9.83 4.08 3.16
CA PHE A 103 -10.75 4.25 2.03
C PHE A 103 -10.65 5.61 1.32
N CYS A 104 -9.63 6.41 1.60
CA CYS A 104 -9.50 7.74 0.99
C CYS A 104 -8.66 7.72 -0.28
N PHE A 105 -9.25 7.28 -1.40
CA PHE A 105 -8.80 7.69 -2.73
C PHE A 105 -9.53 8.98 -3.14
N GLY A 106 -8.82 10.11 -3.04
CA GLY A 106 -9.34 11.44 -3.30
C GLY A 106 -8.95 12.41 -2.18
N HIS A 107 -7.93 13.25 -2.43
CA HIS A 107 -7.73 14.44 -1.62
C HIS A 107 -8.79 15.46 -2.05
N LEU A 108 -9.86 15.60 -1.27
CA LEU A 108 -10.66 16.83 -1.30
C LEU A 108 -9.76 17.93 -0.74
N GLN A 109 -9.12 18.68 -1.65
CA GLN A 109 -8.73 20.06 -1.41
C GLN A 109 -9.98 20.91 -1.26
#